data_AF-A0A9E1ZKG1-F1
#
_entry.id   AF-A0A9E1ZKG1-F1
#
_cell.length_a   1.000
_cell.length_b   1.000
_cell.length_c   1.000
_cell.angle_alpha   90.00
_cell.angle_beta   90.00
_cell.angle_gamma   90.00
#
_symmetry.space_group_name_H-M   'P 1'
#
loop_
_entity.id
_entity.type
_entity.pdbx_description
1 polymer ?
#
loop_
_entity_poly.entity_id
_entity_poly.type
_entity_poly.pdbx_seq_one_letter_code
_entity_poly.pdbx_strand_id
1 'polypeptide(L)'
;MTIKPDLHIFRDKNGTPHIEATTTNDMYWGQGFVHARDRGVQMLMMRVLGQGRLCELLNDSEESLGIDKFFRQMNWHNNLEREFDKLEEKYQGYLQSYTDGVNAALTEKSPWEYKLLGYKPEKWHPNDSIMISRMIGYLTLAQSQAEMERLFIEMVQADISHEKLEELFPGNLGELDIDLLKKVSLGERIVNPSSLWDMGAPRMMASNN
;
A
#
# COMPACT_ATOMS: atom_id res chain seq x y z
N MET A 1 -9.68 -28.48 6.29
CA MET A 1 -10.03 -28.21 7.71
C MET A 1 -11.23 -27.28 7.68
N THR A 2 -12.39 -27.74 8.12
CA THR A 2 -13.65 -26.99 8.00
C THR A 2 -13.75 -26.04 9.20
N ILE A 3 -13.45 -24.76 8.98
CA ILE A 3 -13.35 -23.76 10.06
C ILE A 3 -14.74 -23.17 10.41
N LYS A 4 -15.73 -23.35 9.54
CA LYS A 4 -17.16 -23.11 9.78
C LYS A 4 -18.00 -24.06 8.88
N PRO A 5 -19.17 -24.56 9.33
CA PRO A 5 -19.97 -25.54 8.58
C PRO A 5 -20.37 -25.08 7.17
N ASP A 6 -20.65 -23.78 7.01
CA ASP A 6 -21.16 -23.18 5.78
C ASP A 6 -20.13 -22.33 5.03
N LEU A 7 -18.84 -22.59 5.27
CA LEU A 7 -17.72 -21.92 4.63
C LEU A 7 -16.78 -22.93 4.00
N HIS A 8 -16.63 -22.85 2.68
CA HIS A 8 -15.72 -23.69 1.91
C HIS A 8 -14.63 -22.82 1.27
N ILE A 9 -13.38 -23.09 1.64
CA ILE A 9 -12.19 -22.43 1.08
C ILE A 9 -11.37 -23.48 0.35
N PHE A 10 -11.16 -23.29 -0.94
CA PHE A 10 -10.34 -24.15 -1.77
C PHE A 10 -9.38 -23.34 -2.64
N ARG A 11 -8.39 -24.01 -3.24
CA ARG A 11 -7.48 -23.38 -4.21
C ARG A 11 -7.59 -24.09 -5.54
N ASP A 12 -7.56 -23.31 -6.61
CA ASP A 12 -7.44 -23.88 -7.95
C ASP A 12 -6.00 -24.35 -8.25
N LYS A 13 -5.80 -24.85 -9.48
CA LYS A 13 -4.50 -25.35 -9.96
C LYS A 13 -3.37 -24.32 -9.94
N ASN A 14 -3.69 -23.02 -9.94
CA ASN A 14 -2.72 -21.93 -9.89
C ASN A 14 -2.47 -21.45 -8.44
N GLY A 15 -3.12 -22.08 -7.46
CA GLY A 15 -3.05 -21.67 -6.06
C GLY A 15 -3.96 -20.49 -5.72
N THR A 16 -4.81 -20.04 -6.65
CA THR A 16 -5.75 -18.94 -6.39
C THR A 16 -6.81 -19.41 -5.39
N PRO A 17 -7.02 -18.69 -4.27
CA PRO A 17 -8.03 -19.04 -3.29
C PRO A 17 -9.44 -18.67 -3.77
N HIS A 18 -10.37 -19.59 -3.59
CA HIS A 18 -11.81 -19.42 -3.82
C HIS A 18 -12.54 -19.61 -2.50
N ILE A 19 -13.53 -18.75 -2.24
CA ILE A 19 -14.30 -18.72 -0.99
C ILE A 19 -15.78 -18.82 -1.34
N GLU A 20 -16.40 -19.91 -0.89
CA GLU A 20 -17.84 -20.15 -1.01
C GLU A 20 -18.46 -20.06 0.39
N ALA A 21 -19.46 -19.19 0.54
CA ALA A 21 -20.12 -18.93 1.81
C ALA A 21 -21.61 -18.62 1.61
N THR A 22 -22.42 -18.94 2.62
CA THR A 22 -23.88 -18.67 2.60
C THR A 22 -24.23 -17.26 3.09
N THR A 23 -23.34 -16.61 3.83
CA THR A 23 -23.50 -15.24 4.32
C THR A 23 -22.33 -14.35 3.92
N THR A 24 -22.58 -13.06 3.75
CA THR A 24 -21.54 -12.07 3.45
C THR A 24 -20.50 -11.97 4.58
N ASN A 25 -20.90 -12.15 5.84
CA ASN A 25 -19.97 -12.19 6.97
C ASN A 25 -19.00 -13.36 6.87
N ASP A 26 -19.49 -14.56 6.55
CA ASP A 26 -18.64 -15.74 6.38
C ASP A 26 -17.69 -15.60 5.19
N MET A 27 -18.15 -14.96 4.11
CA MET A 27 -17.30 -14.61 2.97
C MET A 27 -16.15 -13.68 3.39
N TYR A 28 -16.44 -12.58 4.12
CA TYR A 28 -15.40 -11.66 4.59
C TYR A 28 -14.45 -12.31 5.60
N TRP A 29 -14.97 -13.18 6.48
CA TRP A 29 -14.14 -14.00 7.36
C TRP A 29 -13.18 -14.87 6.55
N GLY A 30 -13.68 -15.59 5.53
CA GLY A 30 -12.85 -16.42 4.65
C GLY A 30 -11.79 -15.61 3.92
N GLN A 31 -12.14 -14.39 3.49
CA GLN A 31 -11.22 -13.47 2.82
C GLN A 31 -10.08 -13.05 3.75
N GLY A 32 -10.40 -12.65 4.99
CA GLY A 32 -9.40 -12.32 5.99
C GLY A 32 -8.47 -13.48 6.30
N PHE A 33 -9.03 -14.69 6.44
CA PHE A 33 -8.26 -15.90 6.69
C PHE A 33 -7.25 -16.19 5.58
N VAL A 34 -7.70 -16.16 4.32
CA VAL A 34 -6.84 -16.39 3.15
C VAL A 34 -5.75 -15.31 3.02
N HIS A 35 -6.12 -14.03 3.19
CA HIS A 35 -5.15 -12.93 3.11
C HIS A 35 -4.04 -13.10 4.15
N ALA A 36 -4.38 -13.40 5.40
CA ALA A 36 -3.39 -13.58 6.45
C ALA A 36 -2.50 -14.82 6.23
N ARG A 37 -3.05 -15.90 5.65
CA ARG A 37 -2.26 -17.09 5.30
C ARG A 37 -1.27 -16.84 4.17
N ASP A 38 -1.66 -16.07 3.16
CA ASP A 38 -0.86 -15.89 1.94
C ASP A 38 0.06 -14.67 2.04
N ARG A 39 -0.38 -13.63 2.75
CA ARG A 39 0.25 -12.30 2.79
C ARG A 39 0.51 -11.81 4.21
N GLY A 40 0.52 -12.69 5.21
CA GLY A 40 0.70 -12.34 6.62
C GLY A 40 1.88 -11.38 6.85
N VAL A 41 3.07 -11.71 6.32
CA VAL A 41 4.27 -10.87 6.44
C VAL A 41 4.07 -9.47 5.84
N GLN A 42 3.46 -9.41 4.66
CA GLN A 42 3.15 -8.14 4.00
C GLN A 42 2.16 -7.31 4.82
N MET A 43 1.09 -7.94 5.33
CA MET A 43 0.08 -7.28 6.17
C MET A 43 0.70 -6.73 7.45
N LEU A 44 1.57 -7.50 8.10
CA LEU A 44 2.27 -7.02 9.28
C LEU A 44 3.18 -5.84 8.95
N MET A 45 3.99 -5.95 7.91
CA MET A 45 4.93 -4.89 7.53
C MET A 45 4.19 -3.58 7.25
N MET A 46 3.06 -3.65 6.53
CA MET A 46 2.19 -2.50 6.31
C MET A 46 1.60 -1.93 7.61
N ARG A 47 1.22 -2.78 8.58
CA ARG A 47 0.78 -2.32 9.90
C ARG A 47 1.89 -1.58 10.65
N VAL A 48 3.10 -2.15 10.69
CA VAL A 48 4.26 -1.56 11.38
C VAL A 48 4.61 -0.19 10.78
N LEU A 49 4.64 -0.11 9.45
CA LEU A 49 4.86 1.14 8.73
C LEU A 49 3.74 2.15 9.04
N GLY A 50 2.47 1.76 8.91
CA GLY A 50 1.31 2.62 9.19
C GLY A 50 1.30 3.23 10.59
N GLN A 51 1.74 2.47 11.58
CA GLN A 51 1.89 2.91 12.97
C GLN A 51 3.16 3.75 13.22
N GLY A 52 4.10 3.77 12.26
CA GLY A 52 5.42 4.39 12.43
C GLY A 52 6.19 3.76 13.59
N ARG A 53 6.29 2.44 13.59
CA ARG A 53 6.99 1.62 14.61
C ARG A 53 8.09 0.75 13.99
N LEU A 54 8.61 1.12 12.82
CA LEU A 54 9.66 0.39 12.13
C LEU A 54 10.95 0.32 12.97
N CYS A 55 11.36 1.44 13.57
CA CYS A 55 12.52 1.50 14.45
C CYS A 55 12.38 0.59 15.67
N GLU A 56 11.19 0.60 16.27
CA GLU A 56 10.91 -0.17 17.48
C GLU A 56 10.92 -1.68 17.21
N LEU A 57 10.36 -2.10 16.07
CA LEU A 57 9.97 -3.49 15.87
C LEU A 57 10.89 -4.27 14.93
N LEU A 58 11.59 -3.60 14.02
CA LEU A 58 12.32 -4.28 12.93
C LEU A 58 13.78 -3.84 12.80
N ASN A 59 14.07 -2.54 12.79
CA ASN A 59 15.43 -2.05 12.56
C ASN A 59 15.65 -0.65 13.15
N ASP A 60 16.52 -0.54 14.16
CA ASP A 60 16.90 0.75 14.73
C ASP A 60 18.02 1.41 13.88
N SER A 61 17.61 2.16 12.86
CA SER A 61 18.50 2.94 12.00
C SER A 61 17.97 4.35 11.75
N GLU A 62 18.86 5.27 11.35
CA GLU A 62 18.47 6.65 10.99
C GLU A 62 17.49 6.68 9.80
N GLU A 63 17.66 5.77 8.85
CA GLU A 63 16.75 5.57 7.72
C GLU A 63 15.36 5.12 8.19
N SER A 64 15.31 4.13 9.09
CA SER A 64 14.05 3.63 9.66
C SER A 64 13.35 4.71 10.48
N LEU A 65 14.11 5.58 11.15
CA LEU A 65 13.57 6.72 11.88
C LEU A 65 12.97 7.77 10.94
N GLY A 66 13.60 7.99 9.78
CA GLY A 66 13.05 8.83 8.71
C GLY A 66 11.70 8.31 8.22
N ILE A 67 11.59 7.00 8.02
CA ILE A 67 10.33 6.34 7.64
C ILE A 67 9.28 6.53 8.73
N ASP A 68 9.60 6.23 10.00
CA ASP A 68 8.64 6.39 11.11
C ASP A 68 8.13 7.83 11.25
N LYS A 69 9.02 8.82 11.08
CA LYS A 69 8.64 10.24 11.09
C LYS A 69 7.65 10.54 9.96
N PHE A 70 7.92 10.08 8.73
CA PHE A 70 7.03 10.30 7.59
C PHE A 70 5.64 9.69 7.85
N PHE A 71 5.57 8.42 8.23
CA PHE A 71 4.30 7.73 8.48
C PHE A 71 3.49 8.36 9.63
N ARG A 72 4.17 8.84 10.68
CA ARG A 72 3.52 9.58 11.77
C ARG A 72 3.02 10.96 11.35
N GLN A 73 3.77 11.67 10.50
CA GLN A 73 3.34 12.96 9.94
C GLN A 73 2.12 12.82 9.03
N MET A 74 2.07 11.76 8.22
CA MET A 74 0.91 11.42 7.39
C MET A 74 -0.34 11.05 8.21
N ASN A 75 -0.14 10.69 9.48
CA ASN A 75 -1.19 10.57 10.49
C ASN A 75 -2.27 9.51 10.19
N TRP A 76 -1.91 8.43 9.51
CA TRP A 76 -2.88 7.38 9.15
C TRP A 76 -3.41 6.60 10.36
N HIS A 77 -2.59 6.46 11.41
CA HIS A 77 -2.91 5.65 12.59
C HIS A 77 -3.86 6.33 13.60
N ASN A 78 -4.11 7.64 13.48
CA ASN A 78 -4.95 8.36 14.44
C ASN A 78 -6.42 8.41 14.04
N ASN A 79 -7.29 8.54 15.05
CA ASN A 79 -8.74 8.63 14.93
C ASN A 79 -9.42 7.45 14.21
N LEU A 80 -8.78 6.27 14.20
CA LEU A 80 -9.31 5.10 13.48
C LEU A 80 -10.63 4.59 14.08
N GLU A 81 -10.76 4.60 15.40
CA GLU A 81 -12.02 4.26 16.09
C GLU A 81 -13.17 5.16 15.62
N ARG A 82 -12.92 6.47 15.55
CA ARG A 82 -13.91 7.42 15.06
C ARG A 82 -14.30 7.17 13.61
N GLU A 83 -13.39 6.71 12.76
CA GLU A 83 -13.75 6.33 11.38
C GLU A 83 -14.54 5.03 11.34
N PHE A 84 -14.19 4.05 12.19
CA PHE A 84 -14.95 2.81 12.32
C PHE A 84 -16.39 3.10 12.75
N ASP A 85 -16.59 4.01 13.70
CA ASP A 85 -17.91 4.41 14.20
C ASP A 85 -18.78 5.15 13.17
N LYS A 86 -18.18 5.68 12.09
CA LYS A 86 -18.93 6.28 10.97
C LYS A 86 -19.51 5.25 10.01
N LEU A 87 -19.02 4.02 10.04
CA LEU A 87 -19.52 2.95 9.18
C LEU A 87 -20.93 2.53 9.61
N GLU A 88 -21.80 2.23 8.65
CA GLU A 88 -23.06 1.56 8.97
C GLU A 88 -22.79 0.22 9.67
N GLU A 89 -23.69 -0.20 10.57
CA GLU A 89 -23.55 -1.42 11.38
C GLU A 89 -23.23 -2.66 10.53
N LYS A 90 -23.84 -2.77 9.34
CA LYS A 90 -23.55 -3.86 8.39
C LYS A 90 -22.08 -3.92 7.98
N TYR A 91 -21.44 -2.77 7.75
CA TYR A 91 -20.04 -2.69 7.32
C TYR A 91 -19.08 -2.87 8.49
N GLN A 92 -19.46 -2.43 9.70
CA GLN A 92 -18.75 -2.78 10.92
C GLN A 92 -18.72 -4.29 11.12
N GLY A 93 -19.85 -4.97 10.90
CA GLY A 93 -19.96 -6.43 10.96
C GLY A 93 -19.06 -7.14 9.93
N TYR A 94 -19.01 -6.64 8.70
CA TYR A 94 -18.12 -7.17 7.65
C TYR A 94 -16.64 -7.01 8.00
N LEU A 95 -16.25 -5.82 8.48
CA LEU A 95 -14.87 -5.54 8.84
C LEU A 95 -14.42 -6.33 10.08
N GLN A 96 -15.33 -6.53 11.05
CA GLN A 96 -15.09 -7.40 12.19
C GLN A 96 -14.93 -8.86 11.74
N SER A 97 -15.81 -9.35 10.87
CA SER A 97 -15.73 -10.72 10.34
C SER A 97 -14.41 -10.96 9.60
N TYR A 98 -13.97 -10.01 8.76
CA TYR A 98 -12.64 -10.04 8.13
C TYR A 98 -11.51 -10.10 9.16
N THR A 99 -11.57 -9.25 10.19
CA THR A 99 -10.58 -9.20 11.27
C THR A 99 -10.49 -10.53 12.02
N ASP A 100 -11.63 -11.17 12.28
CA ASP A 100 -11.69 -12.46 12.95
C ASP A 100 -11.04 -13.56 12.10
N GLY A 101 -11.25 -13.53 10.77
CA GLY A 101 -10.58 -14.44 9.83
C GLY A 101 -9.07 -14.29 9.82
N VAL A 102 -8.58 -13.05 9.78
CA VAL A 102 -7.15 -12.73 9.87
C VAL A 102 -6.55 -13.30 11.16
N ASN A 103 -7.19 -13.03 12.30
CA ASN A 103 -6.73 -13.49 13.60
C ASN A 103 -6.74 -15.02 13.72
N ALA A 104 -7.74 -15.69 13.15
CA ALA A 104 -7.79 -17.15 13.12
C ALA A 104 -6.61 -17.75 12.34
N ALA A 105 -6.29 -17.21 11.16
CA ALA A 105 -5.14 -17.65 10.37
C ALA A 105 -3.80 -17.41 11.09
N LEU A 106 -3.61 -16.24 11.69
CA LEU A 106 -2.39 -15.91 12.43
C LEU A 106 -2.22 -16.78 13.69
N THR A 107 -3.32 -17.21 14.31
CA THR A 107 -3.31 -18.13 15.45
C THR A 107 -2.98 -19.55 15.02
N GLU A 108 -3.55 -20.03 13.90
CA GLU A 108 -3.25 -21.35 13.35
C GLU A 108 -1.78 -21.47 12.92
N LYS A 109 -1.28 -20.44 12.23
CA LYS A 109 0.08 -20.43 11.72
C LYS A 109 0.63 -19.00 11.71
N SER A 110 1.45 -18.69 12.70
CA SER A 110 2.30 -17.50 12.66
C SER A 110 3.36 -17.66 11.57
N PRO A 111 3.52 -16.69 10.64
CA PRO A 111 4.68 -16.58 9.76
C PRO A 111 5.99 -16.76 10.53
N TRP A 112 6.92 -17.51 9.96
CA TRP A 112 8.19 -17.82 10.62
C TRP A 112 9.14 -16.62 10.58
N GLU A 113 8.97 -15.76 9.58
CA GLU A 113 9.66 -14.48 9.40
C GLU A 113 9.48 -13.59 10.65
N TYR A 114 8.32 -13.67 11.32
CA TYR A 114 8.10 -12.95 12.57
C TYR A 114 9.07 -13.38 13.67
N LYS A 115 9.39 -14.68 13.74
CA LYS A 115 10.37 -15.20 14.70
C LYS A 115 11.78 -14.72 14.36
N LEU A 116 12.12 -14.68 13.07
CA LEU A 116 13.42 -14.17 12.61
C LEU A 116 13.61 -12.70 13.01
N LEU A 117 12.54 -11.92 12.92
CA LEU A 117 12.52 -10.50 13.27
C LEU A 117 12.37 -10.24 14.77
N GLY A 118 12.28 -11.29 15.60
CA GLY A 118 12.01 -11.16 17.04
C GLY A 118 10.63 -10.57 17.36
N TYR A 119 9.75 -10.45 16.35
CA TYR A 119 8.46 -9.80 16.46
C TYR A 119 7.39 -10.75 16.99
N LYS A 120 6.61 -10.28 17.97
CA LYS A 120 5.43 -10.99 18.50
C LYS A 120 4.16 -10.37 17.91
N PRO A 121 3.40 -11.11 17.08
CA PRO A 121 2.20 -10.56 16.46
C PRO A 121 1.15 -10.16 17.47
N GLU A 122 0.85 -8.87 17.49
CA GLU A 122 -0.36 -8.33 18.12
C GLU A 122 -1.58 -8.76 17.29
N LYS A 123 -2.73 -8.92 17.95
CA LYS A 123 -4.02 -9.19 17.28
C LYS A 123 -4.28 -8.12 16.24
N TRP A 124 -4.83 -8.54 15.11
CA TRP A 124 -5.36 -7.63 14.11
C TRP A 124 -6.64 -7.00 14.65
N HIS A 125 -6.79 -5.69 14.50
CA HIS A 125 -8.00 -4.95 14.83
C HIS A 125 -8.66 -4.39 13.56
N PRO A 126 -9.98 -4.12 13.57
CA PRO A 126 -10.65 -3.47 12.43
C PRO A 126 -9.97 -2.16 12.00
N ASN A 127 -9.43 -1.43 12.98
CA ASN A 127 -8.68 -0.19 12.79
C ASN A 127 -7.42 -0.38 11.92
N ASP A 128 -6.72 -1.52 12.03
CA ASP A 128 -5.53 -1.80 11.21
C ASP A 128 -5.89 -1.86 9.71
N SER A 129 -7.05 -2.44 9.39
CA SER A 129 -7.55 -2.49 8.02
C SER A 129 -7.90 -1.09 7.49
N ILE A 130 -8.55 -0.24 8.30
CA ILE A 130 -8.87 1.15 7.93
C ILE A 130 -7.59 1.95 7.68
N MET A 131 -6.59 1.79 8.55
CA MET A 131 -5.28 2.43 8.41
C MET A 131 -4.62 2.04 7.09
N ILE A 132 -4.61 0.75 6.76
CA ILE A 132 -4.03 0.26 5.50
C ILE A 132 -4.83 0.79 4.30
N SER A 133 -6.15 0.86 4.37
CA SER A 133 -6.95 1.47 3.29
C SER A 133 -6.59 2.94 3.07
N ARG A 134 -6.36 3.73 4.14
CA ARG A 134 -5.88 5.11 4.04
C ARG A 134 -4.49 5.19 3.40
N MET A 135 -3.58 4.32 3.82
CA MET A 135 -2.23 4.23 3.28
C MET A 135 -2.25 3.92 1.79
N ILE A 136 -2.98 2.87 1.38
CA ILE A 136 -3.08 2.48 -0.03
C ILE A 136 -3.66 3.64 -0.84
N GLY A 137 -4.75 4.26 -0.37
CA GLY A 137 -5.35 5.42 -1.06
C GLY A 137 -4.37 6.57 -1.31
N TYR A 138 -3.41 6.81 -0.41
CA TYR A 138 -2.37 7.81 -0.61
C TYR A 138 -1.20 7.30 -1.45
N LEU A 139 -0.61 6.16 -1.08
CA LEU A 139 0.62 5.63 -1.67
C LEU A 139 0.43 5.19 -3.12
N THR A 140 -0.78 4.80 -3.54
CA THR A 140 -1.02 4.37 -4.93
C THR A 140 -1.59 5.46 -5.82
N LEU A 141 -2.32 6.44 -5.27
CA LEU A 141 -2.97 7.48 -6.08
C LEU A 141 -2.23 8.82 -5.98
N ALA A 142 -2.02 9.32 -4.76
CA ALA A 142 -1.44 10.64 -4.56
C ALA A 142 0.05 10.68 -4.90
N GLN A 143 0.80 9.61 -4.57
CA GLN A 143 2.21 9.52 -4.94
C GLN A 143 2.39 9.47 -6.46
N SER A 144 1.64 8.60 -7.16
CA SER A 144 1.70 8.52 -8.62
C SER A 144 1.30 9.84 -9.26
N GLN A 145 0.29 10.54 -8.74
CA GLN A 145 -0.05 11.87 -9.24
C GLN A 145 1.10 12.87 -9.05
N ALA A 146 1.71 12.93 -7.87
CA ALA A 146 2.83 13.84 -7.61
C ALA A 146 4.06 13.51 -8.48
N GLU A 147 4.35 12.24 -8.72
CA GLU A 147 5.42 11.80 -9.62
C GLU A 147 5.12 12.20 -11.07
N MET A 148 3.88 12.05 -11.52
CA MET A 148 3.46 12.49 -12.85
C MET A 148 3.55 14.02 -13.02
N GLU A 149 3.15 14.79 -12.02
CA GLU A 149 3.27 16.26 -12.03
C GLU A 149 4.74 16.70 -12.08
N ARG A 150 5.64 16.06 -11.31
CA ARG A 150 7.08 16.33 -11.37
C ARG A 150 7.69 15.97 -12.72
N LEU A 151 7.34 14.80 -13.28
CA LEU A 151 7.77 14.38 -14.60
C LEU A 151 7.33 15.38 -15.67
N PHE A 152 6.08 15.85 -15.59
CA PHE A 152 5.57 16.85 -16.50
C PHE A 152 6.36 18.17 -16.42
N ILE A 153 6.64 18.66 -15.21
CA ILE A 153 7.48 19.85 -14.99
C ILE A 153 8.88 19.64 -15.57
N GLU A 154 9.49 18.47 -15.37
CA GLU A 154 10.80 18.14 -15.94
C GLU A 154 10.81 18.14 -17.46
N MET A 155 9.77 17.61 -18.11
CA MET A 155 9.65 17.65 -19.58
C MET A 155 9.51 19.08 -20.09
N VAL A 156 8.76 19.93 -19.41
CA VAL A 156 8.66 21.37 -19.75
C VAL A 156 10.01 22.08 -19.57
N GLN A 157 10.73 21.78 -18.49
CA GLN A 157 12.07 22.33 -18.23
C GLN A 157 13.14 21.80 -19.20
N ALA A 158 12.90 20.63 -19.80
CA ALA A 158 13.74 20.05 -20.85
C ALA A 158 13.38 20.54 -22.26
N ASP A 159 12.52 21.56 -22.38
CA ASP A 159 12.08 22.14 -23.65
C ASP A 159 11.41 21.14 -24.61
N ILE A 160 10.72 20.12 -24.08
CA ILE A 160 9.88 19.23 -24.89
C ILE A 160 8.75 20.06 -25.52
N SER A 161 8.50 19.83 -26.82
CA SER A 161 7.52 20.62 -27.56
C SER A 161 6.10 20.44 -27.00
N HIS A 162 5.31 21.51 -27.05
CA HIS A 162 3.91 21.49 -26.62
C HIS A 162 3.09 20.40 -27.33
N GLU A 163 3.32 20.18 -28.62
CA GLU A 163 2.70 19.10 -29.39
C GLU A 163 3.01 17.72 -28.81
N LYS A 164 4.27 17.48 -28.40
CA LYS A 164 4.65 16.19 -27.82
C LYS A 164 4.11 16.02 -26.41
N LEU A 165 4.03 17.11 -25.64
CA LEU A 165 3.36 17.10 -24.34
C LEU A 165 1.87 16.78 -24.50
N GLU A 166 1.18 17.35 -25.50
CA GLU A 166 -0.23 17.07 -25.77
C GLU A 166 -0.46 15.62 -26.22
N GLU A 167 0.47 15.05 -27.00
CA GLU A 167 0.42 13.62 -27.36
C GLU A 167 0.55 12.71 -26.12
N LEU A 168 1.42 13.07 -25.16
CA LEU A 168 1.65 12.29 -23.94
C LEU A 168 0.59 12.53 -22.86
N PHE A 169 -0.01 13.73 -22.82
CA PHE A 169 -0.93 14.18 -21.79
C PHE A 169 -2.19 14.83 -22.40
N PRO A 170 -2.95 14.09 -23.21
CA PRO A 170 -4.05 14.66 -24.00
C PRO A 170 -5.13 15.28 -23.11
N GLY A 171 -5.47 16.53 -23.38
CA GLY A 171 -6.50 17.28 -22.67
C GLY A 171 -6.09 17.80 -21.29
N ASN A 172 -4.84 17.57 -20.86
CA ASN A 172 -4.35 18.00 -19.54
C ASN A 172 -3.54 19.30 -19.59
N LEU A 173 -3.31 19.89 -20.77
CA LEU A 173 -2.50 21.11 -20.92
C LEU A 173 -3.24 22.42 -20.68
N GLY A 174 -4.58 22.44 -20.74
CA GLY A 174 -5.43 23.57 -20.32
C GLY A 174 -4.87 24.98 -20.62
N GLU A 175 -4.89 25.86 -19.61
CA GLU A 175 -4.27 27.19 -19.62
C GLU A 175 -2.92 27.18 -18.86
N LEU A 176 -2.04 26.23 -19.19
CA LEU A 176 -0.76 26.13 -18.48
C LEU A 176 0.17 27.33 -18.74
N ASP A 177 0.70 27.90 -17.66
CA ASP A 177 1.80 28.88 -17.72
C ASP A 177 3.15 28.14 -17.78
N ILE A 178 3.63 27.93 -19.00
CA ILE A 178 4.91 27.28 -19.28
C ILE A 178 6.08 28.04 -18.66
N ASP A 179 6.05 29.38 -18.67
CA ASP A 179 7.13 30.20 -18.14
C ASP A 179 7.21 30.11 -16.61
N LEU A 180 6.07 29.92 -15.94
CA LEU A 180 6.03 29.65 -14.51
C LEU A 180 6.60 28.26 -14.20
N LEU A 181 6.20 27.22 -14.94
CA LEU A 181 6.72 25.87 -14.73
C LEU A 181 8.23 25.77 -14.92
N LYS A 182 8.78 26.51 -15.88
CA LYS A 182 10.24 26.59 -16.07
C LYS A 182 10.99 27.15 -14.86
N LYS A 183 10.33 27.92 -14.01
CA LYS A 183 10.91 28.53 -12.80
C LYS A 183 10.76 27.68 -11.55
N VAL A 184 10.01 26.57 -11.61
CA VAL A 184 9.80 25.69 -10.45
C VAL A 184 11.12 25.01 -10.05
N SER A 185 11.48 25.12 -8.77
CA SER A 185 12.59 24.36 -8.20
C SER A 185 12.07 23.04 -7.62
N LEU A 186 12.52 21.92 -8.20
CA LEU A 186 12.20 20.59 -7.71
C LEU A 186 13.26 20.13 -6.70
N GLY A 187 12.82 19.65 -5.53
CA GLY A 187 13.71 19.10 -4.51
C GLY A 187 14.35 17.77 -4.92
N GLU A 188 13.67 16.98 -5.77
CA GLU A 188 14.13 15.72 -6.32
C GLU A 188 13.62 15.58 -7.76
N ARG A 189 14.41 14.96 -8.65
CA ARG A 189 14.05 14.73 -10.05
C ARG A 189 13.71 13.26 -10.31
N ILE A 190 12.65 13.03 -11.08
CA ILE A 190 12.22 11.72 -11.58
C ILE A 190 13.23 11.20 -12.61
N VAL A 191 13.64 12.04 -13.57
CA VAL A 191 14.67 11.67 -14.54
C VAL A 191 16.04 12.04 -13.98
N ASN A 192 16.81 11.03 -13.57
CA ASN A 192 18.17 11.25 -13.10
C ASN A 192 19.02 11.85 -14.24
N PRO A 193 19.68 13.02 -14.05
CA PRO A 193 20.54 13.61 -15.07
C PRO A 193 21.65 12.67 -15.58
N SER A 194 22.09 11.69 -14.76
CA SER A 194 23.08 10.69 -15.18
C SER A 194 22.57 9.72 -16.24
N SER A 195 21.25 9.52 -16.32
CA SER A 195 20.63 8.56 -17.24
C SER A 195 20.81 8.91 -18.73
N LEU A 196 21.19 10.16 -19.05
CA LEU A 196 21.61 10.57 -20.38
C LEU A 196 22.94 9.93 -20.80
N TRP A 197 23.82 9.63 -19.84
CA TRP A 197 25.11 8.98 -20.07
C TRP A 197 25.00 7.45 -20.07
N ASP A 198 24.00 6.90 -19.40
CA ASP A 198 23.74 5.45 -19.31
C ASP A 198 22.97 4.87 -20.52
N MET A 199 22.61 5.68 -21.52
CA MET A 199 21.92 5.20 -22.74
C MET A 199 22.73 4.14 -23.51
N GLY A 200 24.05 4.07 -23.30
CA GLY A 200 24.93 3.06 -23.89
C GLY A 200 25.11 1.78 -23.07
N ALA A 201 24.59 1.72 -21.84
CA ALA A 201 24.74 0.57 -20.95
C ALA A 201 23.43 -0.22 -20.86
N PRO A 202 23.46 -1.57 -20.93
CA PRO A 202 22.26 -2.37 -20.78
C PRO A 202 21.65 -2.15 -19.39
N ARG A 203 20.40 -1.69 -19.34
CA ARG A 203 19.63 -1.58 -18.10
C ARG A 203 19.34 -2.98 -17.58
N MET A 204 20.01 -3.37 -16.50
CA MET A 204 19.61 -4.52 -15.69
C MET A 204 18.37 -4.11 -14.88
N MET A 205 17.18 -4.19 -15.46
CA MET A 205 15.94 -4.04 -14.71
C MET A 205 15.54 -5.41 -14.15
N ALA A 206 15.54 -5.54 -12.82
CA ALA A 206 14.77 -6.57 -12.15
C ALA A 206 13.28 -6.18 -12.29
N SER A 207 12.59 -6.82 -13.21
CA SER A 207 11.14 -6.72 -13.30
C SER A 207 10.52 -7.31 -12.04
N ASN A 208 9.66 -6.56 -11.36
CA ASN A 208 8.70 -7.14 -10.43
C ASN A 208 7.62 -7.85 -11.26
N ASN A 209 7.87 -9.12 -11.56
CA ASN A 209 6.86 -10.14 -11.84
C ASN A 209 7.24 -11.40 -11.07
#